data_AF-A0A519DVX6-F1
#
_entry.id   AF-A0A519DVX6-F1
#
_cell.length_a   1.000
_cell.length_b   1.000
_cell.length_c   1.000
_cell.angle_alpha   90.00
_cell.angle_beta   90.00
_cell.angle_gamma   90.00
#
_symmetry.space_group_name_H-M   'P 1'
#
loop_
_entity.id
_entity.type
_entity.pdbx_description
1 polymer ?
#
loop_
_entity_poly.entity_id
_entity_poly.type
_entity_poly.pdbx_seq_one_letter_code
_entity_poly.pdbx_strand_id
1 'polypeptide(L)'
;MNLTEIIARLDSADDSLCIVARRPWAPGAEAKLIALTDEYRVPVEVLADGYEYFLEVSLAVDDVIGDLRSLTVGQKVEACIFYAENDAYPDWLTRLR
;
A
#
# COMPACT_ATOMS: atom_id res chain seq x y z
N MET A 1 -7.54 10.93 -2.70
CA MET A 1 -6.16 10.69 -3.18
C MET A 1 -6.17 9.39 -3.98
N ASN A 2 -5.10 9.08 -4.69
CA ASN A 2 -4.90 7.78 -5.33
C ASN A 2 -3.70 7.02 -4.75
N LEU A 3 -3.56 5.75 -5.14
CA LEU A 3 -2.44 4.90 -4.70
C LEU A 3 -1.07 5.53 -4.97
N THR A 4 -0.85 6.12 -6.15
CA THR A 4 0.42 6.78 -6.47
C THR A 4 0.73 7.93 -5.52
N GLU A 5 -0.27 8.76 -5.19
CA GLU A 5 -0.11 9.90 -4.29
C GLU A 5 0.21 9.48 -2.84
N ILE A 6 -0.42 8.40 -2.36
CA ILE A 6 -0.11 7.83 -1.04
C ILE A 6 1.30 7.23 -1.03
N ILE A 7 1.62 6.40 -2.03
CA ILE A 7 2.90 5.69 -2.10
C ILE A 7 4.09 6.66 -2.26
N ALA A 8 3.89 7.76 -2.99
CA ALA A 8 4.90 8.82 -3.11
C ALA A 8 5.23 9.52 -1.79
N ARG A 9 4.38 9.38 -0.76
CA ARG A 9 4.49 10.06 0.54
C ARG A 9 4.64 9.09 1.72
N LEU A 10 4.84 7.79 1.45
CA LEU A 10 4.90 6.75 2.48
C LEU A 10 5.94 7.03 3.56
N ASP A 11 7.13 7.52 3.19
CA ASP A 11 8.22 7.83 4.12
C ASP A 11 7.85 8.93 5.15
N SER A 12 6.74 9.64 4.93
CA SER A 12 6.21 10.69 5.82
C SER A 12 4.82 10.36 6.37
N ALA A 13 4.24 9.23 5.99
CA ALA A 13 2.96 8.77 6.49
C ALA A 13 3.12 8.21 7.91
N ASP A 14 2.04 8.27 8.69
CA ASP A 14 1.96 7.59 9.98
C ASP A 14 1.96 6.07 9.74
N ASP A 15 2.95 5.38 10.31
CA ASP A 15 3.20 3.95 10.12
C ASP A 15 2.14 3.05 10.79
N SER A 16 1.35 3.60 11.71
CA SER A 16 0.22 2.93 12.35
C SER A 16 -1.04 2.84 11.47
N LEU A 17 -1.05 3.52 10.32
CA LEU A 17 -2.20 3.56 9.42
C LEU A 17 -2.19 2.40 8.39
N CYS A 18 -3.38 2.13 7.88
CA CYS A 18 -3.62 1.20 6.78
C CYS A 18 -3.99 1.96 5.50
N ILE A 19 -3.42 1.55 4.38
CA ILE A 19 -3.84 1.96 3.04
C ILE A 19 -5.06 1.11 2.65
N VAL A 20 -6.13 1.78 2.24
CA VAL A 20 -7.27 1.13 1.59
C VAL A 20 -7.43 1.69 0.19
N ALA A 21 -7.85 0.84 -0.76
CA ALA A 21 -8.00 1.22 -2.16
C ALA A 21 -9.19 0.52 -2.82
N ARG A 22 -9.81 1.20 -3.79
CA ARG A 22 -10.86 0.61 -4.62
C ARG A 22 -10.25 -0.32 -5.67
N ARG A 23 -10.89 -1.46 -5.93
CA ARG A 23 -10.52 -2.37 -7.03
C ARG A 23 -10.94 -1.79 -8.40
N PRO A 24 -10.25 -2.16 -9.49
CA PRO A 24 -8.99 -2.90 -9.52
C PRO A 24 -7.83 -2.03 -9.00
N TRP A 25 -6.87 -2.63 -8.30
CA TRP A 25 -5.72 -1.90 -7.80
C TRP A 25 -4.79 -1.52 -8.95
N ALA A 26 -4.69 -0.23 -9.18
CA ALA A 26 -3.90 0.38 -10.23
C ALA A 26 -3.32 1.71 -9.70
N PRO A 27 -2.27 2.27 -10.32
CA PRO A 27 -1.65 3.51 -9.83
C PRO A 27 -2.62 4.67 -9.58
N GLY A 28 -3.67 4.79 -10.40
CA GLY A 28 -4.73 5.81 -10.28
C GLY A 28 -5.94 5.41 -9.43
N ALA A 29 -5.95 4.22 -8.84
CA ALA A 29 -7.07 3.75 -8.01
C ALA A 29 -7.26 4.66 -6.81
N GLU A 30 -8.53 5.00 -6.51
CA GLU A 30 -8.88 5.83 -5.38
C GLU A 30 -8.48 5.14 -4.08
N ALA A 31 -7.78 5.88 -3.21
CA ALA A 31 -7.20 5.35 -2.00
C ALA A 31 -7.21 6.38 -0.87
N LYS A 32 -7.18 5.88 0.36
CA LYS A 32 -7.05 6.69 1.58
C LYS A 32 -6.30 5.93 2.67
N LEU A 33 -5.75 6.68 3.63
CA LEU A 33 -5.19 6.13 4.86
C LEU A 33 -6.28 6.12 5.93
N ILE A 34 -6.39 5.02 6.66
CA ILE A 34 -7.36 4.84 7.75
C ILE A 34 -6.68 4.16 8.94
N ALA A 35 -7.19 4.40 10.14
CA ALA A 35 -6.88 3.56 11.28
C ALA A 35 -7.74 2.30 11.20
N LEU A 36 -7.16 1.14 11.50
CA LEU A 36 -7.94 -0.08 11.70
C LEU A 36 -8.74 0.03 13.00
N THR A 37 -9.78 -0.79 13.11
CA THR A 37 -10.49 -0.98 14.38
C THR A 37 -9.59 -1.67 15.40
N ASP A 38 -10.00 -1.68 16.68
CA ASP A 38 -9.30 -2.39 17.76
C ASP A 38 -9.14 -3.91 17.50
N GLU A 39 -9.94 -4.46 16.58
CA GLU A 39 -9.88 -5.86 16.13
C GLU A 39 -8.98 -6.06 14.90
N TYR A 40 -8.22 -5.03 14.51
CA TYR A 40 -7.36 -5.02 13.32
C TYR A 40 -8.16 -5.31 12.03
N ARG A 41 -9.27 -4.58 11.86
CA ARG A 41 -10.14 -4.66 10.67
C ARG A 41 -10.33 -3.28 10.04
N VAL A 42 -10.62 -3.28 8.74
CA VAL A 42 -11.08 -2.07 8.04
C VAL A 42 -12.46 -1.68 8.60
N PRO A 43 -12.70 -0.41 8.97
CA PRO A 43 -14.00 0.04 9.46
C PRO A 43 -15.13 -0.24 8.46
N VAL A 44 -16.32 -0.57 8.98
CA VAL A 44 -17.47 -1.01 8.15
C VAL A 44 -17.94 0.06 7.19
N GLU A 45 -17.86 1.33 7.59
CA GLU A 45 -18.17 2.49 6.75
C GLU A 45 -17.20 2.63 5.57
N VAL A 46 -15.93 2.26 5.76
CA VAL A 46 -14.93 2.29 4.69
C VAL A 46 -15.18 1.16 3.69
N LEU A 47 -15.56 -0.03 4.18
CA LEU A 47 -15.97 -1.15 3.34
C LEU A 47 -17.25 -0.84 2.56
N ALA A 48 -18.23 -0.20 3.21
CA ALA A 48 -19.50 0.21 2.58
C ALA A 48 -19.29 1.26 1.47
N ASP A 49 -18.25 2.09 1.60
CA ASP A 49 -17.80 3.01 0.54
C ASP A 49 -17.07 2.31 -0.62
N GLY A 50 -16.97 0.98 -0.61
CA GLY A 50 -16.36 0.17 -1.67
C GLY A 50 -14.83 0.16 -1.66
N TYR A 51 -14.20 0.58 -0.56
CA TYR A 51 -12.77 0.41 -0.38
C TYR A 51 -12.45 -0.98 0.17
N GLU A 52 -11.31 -1.53 -0.24
CA GLU A 52 -10.77 -2.78 0.27
C GLU A 52 -9.44 -2.56 0.96
N TYR A 53 -9.08 -3.47 1.88
CA TYR A 53 -7.74 -3.53 2.46
C TYR A 53 -6.72 -3.64 1.34
N PHE A 54 -5.72 -2.75 1.33
CA PHE A 54 -4.60 -2.81 0.40
C PHE A 54 -3.35 -3.32 1.12
N LEU A 55 -2.75 -2.48 1.97
CA LEU A 55 -1.57 -2.82 2.80
C LEU A 55 -1.49 -1.89 4.02
N GLU A 56 -0.89 -2.35 5.10
CA GLU A 56 -0.44 -1.46 6.18
C GLU A 56 0.71 -0.56 5.72
N VAL A 57 0.81 0.66 6.26
CA VAL A 57 1.88 1.60 5.91
C VAL A 57 3.24 1.04 6.32
N SER A 58 3.36 0.51 7.54
CA SER A 58 4.55 -0.19 8.03
C SER A 58 4.98 -1.32 7.10
N LEU A 59 4.06 -2.20 6.70
CA LEU A 59 4.32 -3.30 5.75
C LEU A 59 4.83 -2.78 4.40
N ALA A 60 4.21 -1.73 3.86
CA ALA A 60 4.66 -1.15 2.59
C ALA A 60 6.06 -0.53 2.69
N VAL A 61 6.36 0.16 3.79
CA VAL A 61 7.64 0.84 4.02
C VAL A 61 8.76 -0.15 4.35
N ASP A 62 8.55 -1.01 5.34
CA ASP A 62 9.60 -1.85 5.92
C ASP A 62 9.79 -3.15 5.13
N ASP A 63 8.69 -3.79 4.73
CA ASP A 63 8.76 -5.13 4.15
C ASP A 63 8.70 -5.13 2.63
N VAL A 64 7.92 -4.26 1.99
CA VAL A 64 7.83 -4.20 0.51
C VAL A 64 8.95 -3.34 -0.06
N ILE A 65 9.11 -2.12 0.40
CA ILE A 65 10.16 -1.20 -0.08
C ILE A 65 11.49 -1.49 0.64
N GLY A 66 11.46 -1.59 1.97
CA GLY A 66 12.62 -1.80 2.81
C GLY A 66 13.76 -0.81 2.52
N ASP A 67 14.99 -1.32 2.44
CA ASP A 67 16.19 -0.52 2.21
C ASP A 67 16.34 -0.03 0.76
N LEU A 68 15.42 -0.37 -0.15
CA LEU A 68 15.47 -0.02 -1.58
C LEU A 68 14.99 1.42 -1.82
N ARG A 69 15.60 2.38 -1.14
CA ARG A 69 15.24 3.81 -1.20
C ARG A 69 15.47 4.45 -2.57
N SER A 70 16.28 3.83 -3.42
CA SER A 70 16.56 4.28 -4.79
C SER A 70 15.44 3.98 -5.79
N LEU A 71 14.41 3.21 -5.39
CA LEU A 71 13.27 2.94 -6.25
C LEU A 71 12.53 4.23 -6.59
N THR A 72 12.19 4.36 -7.87
CA THR A 72 11.28 5.40 -8.34
C THR A 72 9.89 5.20 -7.73
N VAL A 73 9.09 6.26 -7.65
CA VAL A 73 7.69 6.17 -7.19
C VAL A 73 6.92 5.11 -7.99
N GLY A 74 7.13 5.03 -9.32
CA GLY A 74 6.47 4.02 -10.16
C GLY A 74 6.82 2.59 -9.75
N GLN A 75 8.09 2.31 -9.46
CA GLN A 75 8.53 0.99 -8.98
C GLN A 75 7.99 0.67 -7.60
N LYS A 76 7.93 1.65 -6.68
CA LYS A 76 7.30 1.48 -5.36
C LYS A 76 5.82 1.12 -5.52
N VAL A 77 5.10 1.81 -6.40
CA VAL A 77 3.68 1.54 -6.69
C VAL A 77 3.49 0.13 -7.27
N GLU A 78 4.29 -0.24 -8.27
CA GLU A 78 4.23 -1.57 -8.87
C GLU A 78 4.51 -2.68 -7.84
N ALA A 79 5.54 -2.50 -7.01
CA ALA A 79 5.88 -3.45 -5.95
C ALA A 79 4.75 -3.62 -4.93
N CYS A 80 4.14 -2.52 -4.47
CA CYS A 80 3.03 -2.58 -3.52
C CYS A 80 1.80 -3.25 -4.12
N ILE A 81 1.44 -2.93 -5.38
CA ILE A 81 0.29 -3.57 -6.05
C ILE A 81 0.56 -5.06 -6.24
N PHE A 82 1.76 -5.43 -6.72
CA PHE A 82 2.12 -6.83 -6.89
C PHE A 82 2.05 -7.59 -5.57
N TYR A 83 2.60 -7.02 -4.50
CA TYR A 83 2.55 -7.63 -3.17
C TYR A 83 1.12 -7.81 -2.67
N ALA A 84 0.29 -6.76 -2.75
CA ALA A 84 -1.10 -6.84 -2.31
C ALA A 84 -1.91 -7.91 -3.07
N GLU A 85 -1.66 -8.10 -4.37
CA GLU A 85 -2.35 -9.09 -5.19
C GLU A 85 -1.85 -10.53 -5.00
N ASN A 86 -0.56 -10.71 -4.69
CA ASN A 86 0.10 -12.01 -4.77
C ASN A 86 0.64 -12.52 -3.42
N ASP A 87 0.63 -11.69 -2.39
CA ASP A 87 1.31 -11.96 -1.10
C ASP A 87 2.78 -12.38 -1.31
N ALA A 88 3.44 -11.72 -2.27
CA ALA A 88 4.78 -12.07 -2.74
C ALA A 88 5.50 -10.85 -3.34
N TYR A 89 6.82 -10.93 -3.45
CA TYR A 89 7.61 -9.88 -4.12
C TYR A 89 7.70 -10.14 -5.62
N PRO A 90 7.66 -9.09 -6.47
CA PRO A 90 7.94 -9.27 -7.89
C PRO A 90 9.40 -9.68 -8.10
N ASP A 91 9.65 -10.55 -9.07
CA ASP A 91 10.98 -11.12 -9.36
C ASP A 91 12.09 -10.06 -9.46
N TRP A 92 11.79 -8.92 -10.08
CA TRP A 92 12.76 -7.85 -10.27
C TRP A 92 13.17 -7.22 -8.95
N LEU A 93 12.27 -7.16 -7.95
CA LEU A 93 12.54 -6.60 -6.63
C LEU A 93 13.39 -7.58 -5.82
N THR A 94 13.09 -8.87 -5.90
CA THR A 94 13.89 -9.93 -5.26
C THR A 94 15.35 -9.93 -5.74
N ARG A 95 15.60 -9.57 -7.00
CA ARG A 95 16.96 -9.46 -7.56
C ARG A 95 17.73 -8.23 -7.10
N LEU A 96 17.06 -7.24 -6.50
CA LEU A 96 17.67 -6.01 -5.99
C LEU A 96 17.96 -6.07 -4.48
N ARG A 97 17.42 -7.08 -3.78
CA ARG A 97 17.61 -7.32 -2.34
C ARG A 97 18.90 -8.09 -2.05
#